data_AF-A0A413PY65-F1
#
_entry.id   AF-A0A413PY65-F1
#
_cell.length_a   1.000
_cell.length_b   1.000
_cell.length_c   1.000
_cell.angle_alpha   90.00
_cell.angle_beta   90.00
_cell.angle_gamma   90.00
#
_symmetry.space_group_name_H-M   'P 1'
#
loop_
_entity.id
_entity.type
_entity.pdbx_description
1 polymer ?
#
loop_
_entity_poly.entity_id
_entity_poly.type
_entity_poly.pdbx_seq_one_letter_code
_entity_poly.pdbx_strand_id
1 'polypeptide(L)'
;MNTILLILCNALSCFIISTILFQFMNGKYKKSSQSRYVYIVIETVTVIFTTCINMLNHSILNLVVWGVLTGVIAYALYYEDMDKPLRRIIECEALIFCMSVCESLGVILLQCILQAADIKNVNETMLYCLEVTFSKV
;
A
#
# COMPACT_ATOMS: atom_id res chain seq x y z
N MET A 1 -1.98 23.68 7.62
CA MET A 1 -1.21 22.69 8.39
C MET A 1 -1.71 21.26 8.14
N ASN A 2 -3.04 21.03 8.11
CA ASN A 2 -3.60 19.69 7.89
C ASN A 2 -3.36 19.12 6.48
N THR A 3 -3.39 19.92 5.41
CA THR A 3 -3.23 19.42 4.03
C THR A 3 -1.84 18.84 3.75
N ILE A 4 -0.77 19.49 4.25
CA ILE A 4 0.61 19.01 4.07
C ILE A 4 0.82 17.71 4.86
N LEU A 5 0.34 17.67 6.10
CA LEU A 5 0.39 16.48 6.95
C LEU A 5 -0.36 15.30 6.31
N LEU A 6 -1.50 15.57 5.69
CA LEU A 6 -2.34 14.58 5.02
C LEU A 6 -1.70 14.03 3.74
N ILE A 7 -1.04 14.89 2.97
CA ILE A 7 -0.25 14.46 1.80
C ILE A 7 0.93 13.60 2.25
N LEU A 8 1.63 13.97 3.32
CA LEU A 8 2.75 13.20 3.86
C LEU A 8 2.30 11.84 4.41
N CYS A 9 1.18 11.77 5.14
CA CYS A 9 0.60 10.51 5.62
C CYS A 9 0.20 9.58 4.48
N ASN A 10 -0.46 10.12 3.43
CA ASN A 10 -0.81 9.33 2.24
C ASN A 10 0.44 8.82 1.50
N ALA A 11 1.44 9.67 1.33
CA ALA A 11 2.70 9.29 0.69
C ALA A 11 3.44 8.21 1.51
N LEU A 12 3.45 8.31 2.84
CA LEU A 12 4.05 7.33 3.73
C LEU A 12 3.33 5.99 3.69
N SER A 13 1.99 5.96 3.74
CA SER A 13 1.21 4.72 3.59
C SER A 13 1.49 4.06 2.24
N CYS A 14 1.42 4.82 1.14
CA CYS A 14 1.69 4.31 -0.20
C CYS A 14 3.13 3.78 -0.34
N PHE A 15 4.10 4.44 0.29
CA PHE A 15 5.49 4.00 0.35
C PHE A 15 5.63 2.66 1.09
N ILE A 16 5.04 2.54 2.29
CA ILE A 16 5.10 1.31 3.10
C ILE A 16 4.50 0.13 2.33
N ILE A 17 3.31 0.30 1.76
CA ILE A 17 2.62 -0.75 1.00
C ILE A 17 3.47 -1.18 -0.19
N SER A 18 4.02 -0.22 -0.96
CA SER A 18 4.86 -0.52 -2.11
C SER A 18 6.12 -1.28 -1.68
N THR A 19 6.80 -0.85 -0.62
CA THR A 19 7.99 -1.53 -0.13
C THR A 19 7.69 -2.95 0.38
N ILE A 20 6.58 -3.17 1.10
CA ILE A 20 6.17 -4.53 1.53
C ILE A 20 5.93 -5.42 0.30
N LEU A 21 5.22 -4.91 -0.70
CA LEU A 21 4.94 -5.63 -1.94
C LEU A 21 6.23 -6.01 -2.68
N PHE A 22 7.14 -5.06 -2.87
CA PHE A 22 8.41 -5.29 -3.55
C PHE A 22 9.33 -6.23 -2.75
N GLN A 23 9.33 -6.15 -1.42
CA GLN A 23 10.05 -7.10 -0.57
C GLN A 23 9.49 -8.52 -0.69
N PHE A 24 8.16 -8.67 -0.67
CA PHE A 24 7.50 -9.96 -0.85
C PHE A 24 7.84 -10.58 -2.22
N MET A 25 7.71 -9.80 -3.30
CA MET A 25 8.04 -10.27 -4.65
C MET A 25 9.53 -10.61 -4.79
N ASN A 26 10.43 -9.80 -4.22
CA ASN A 26 11.87 -10.07 -4.24
C ASN A 26 12.28 -11.30 -3.43
N GLY A 27 11.56 -11.63 -2.36
CA GLY A 27 11.81 -12.81 -1.55
C GLY A 27 11.32 -14.10 -2.20
N LYS A 28 10.27 -14.02 -3.03
CA LYS A 28 9.59 -15.19 -3.59
C LYS A 28 9.89 -15.47 -5.06
N TYR A 29 10.10 -14.45 -5.89
CA TYR A 29 10.23 -14.60 -7.34
C TYR A 29 11.62 -14.24 -7.85
N LYS A 30 11.99 -14.80 -9.02
CA LYS A 30 13.22 -14.43 -9.71
C LYS A 30 13.04 -13.08 -10.42
N LYS A 31 14.06 -12.24 -10.31
CA LYS A 31 14.10 -10.91 -10.91
C LYS A 31 14.38 -11.01 -12.41
N SER A 32 13.49 -10.48 -13.23
CA SER A 32 13.67 -10.34 -14.69
C SER A 32 14.91 -9.53 -15.06
N SER A 33 15.26 -8.53 -14.26
CA SER A 33 16.44 -7.68 -14.50
C SER A 33 17.51 -7.88 -13.42
N GLN A 34 18.78 -7.98 -13.80
CA GLN A 34 19.88 -8.06 -12.83
C GLN A 34 20.16 -6.72 -12.14
N SER A 35 19.76 -5.60 -12.74
CA SER A 35 20.06 -4.27 -12.21
C SER A 35 19.12 -3.90 -11.07
N ARG A 36 19.66 -3.82 -9.85
CA ARG A 36 18.94 -3.36 -8.64
C ARG A 36 18.34 -1.95 -8.80
N TYR A 37 18.95 -1.12 -9.64
CA TYR A 37 18.49 0.25 -9.88
C TYR A 37 17.11 0.31 -10.54
N VAL A 38 16.82 -0.60 -11.48
CA VAL A 38 15.53 -0.63 -12.20
C VAL A 38 14.36 -0.84 -11.22
N TYR A 39 14.53 -1.74 -10.25
CA TYR A 39 13.49 -2.01 -9.24
C TYR A 39 13.24 -0.81 -8.33
N ILE A 40 14.30 -0.11 -7.89
CA ILE A 40 14.18 1.09 -7.04
C ILE A 40 13.48 2.22 -7.80
N VAL A 41 13.82 2.42 -9.07
CA VAL A 41 13.18 3.45 -9.91
C VAL A 41 11.69 3.14 -10.08
N ILE A 42 11.34 1.89 -10.38
CA ILE A 42 9.93 1.52 -10.60
C ILE A 42 9.13 1.58 -9.30
N GLU A 43 9.70 1.15 -8.17
CA GLU A 43 9.10 1.33 -6.84
C GLU A 43 8.82 2.81 -6.57
N THR A 44 9.82 3.68 -6.78
CA THR A 44 9.67 5.13 -6.56
C THR A 44 8.61 5.74 -7.47
N VAL A 45 8.59 5.38 -8.75
CA VAL A 45 7.58 5.86 -9.71
C VAL A 45 6.18 5.36 -9.34
N THR A 46 6.07 4.12 -8.88
CA THR A 46 4.81 3.51 -8.42
C THR A 46 4.25 4.29 -7.23
N VAL A 47 5.09 4.59 -6.23
CA VAL A 47 4.69 5.35 -5.04
C VAL A 47 4.22 6.76 -5.40
N ILE A 48 4.93 7.46 -6.29
CA ILE A 48 4.54 8.81 -6.73
C ILE A 48 3.19 8.74 -7.45
N PHE A 49 3.04 7.79 -8.37
CA PHE A 49 1.80 7.63 -9.14
C PHE A 49 0.60 7.30 -8.25
N THR A 50 0.74 6.32 -7.34
CA THR A 50 -0.35 5.95 -6.43
C THR A 50 -0.67 7.05 -5.44
N THR A 51 0.32 7.81 -4.96
CA THR A 51 0.09 8.99 -4.12
C THR A 51 -0.75 10.04 -4.85
N CYS A 52 -0.46 10.30 -6.13
CA CYS A 52 -1.25 11.23 -6.95
C CYS A 52 -2.69 10.75 -7.14
N ILE A 53 -2.90 9.45 -7.42
CA ILE A 53 -4.25 8.87 -7.55
C ILE A 53 -5.00 8.92 -6.22
N ASN A 54 -4.31 8.68 -5.10
CA ASN A 54 -4.89 8.70 -3.77
C ASN A 54 -5.40 10.11 -3.37
N MET A 55 -4.82 11.17 -3.94
CA MET A 55 -5.34 12.53 -3.78
C MET A 55 -6.73 12.75 -4.42
N LEU A 56 -7.16 11.88 -5.35
CA LEU A 56 -8.51 11.91 -5.94
C LEU A 56 -9.60 11.45 -4.96
N ASN A 57 -9.22 10.91 -3.80
CA ASN A 57 -10.12 10.60 -2.67
C ASN A 57 -11.26 9.62 -2.98
N HIS A 58 -11.09 8.74 -3.98
CA HIS A 58 -12.00 7.65 -4.29
C HIS A 58 -11.40 6.31 -3.88
N SER A 59 -11.84 5.73 -2.77
CA SER A 59 -11.26 4.49 -2.21
C SER A 59 -11.36 3.30 -3.15
N ILE A 60 -12.50 3.12 -3.84
CA ILE A 60 -12.69 2.02 -4.81
C ILE A 60 -11.73 2.15 -6.00
N LEU A 61 -11.50 3.39 -6.47
CA LEU A 61 -10.56 3.65 -7.55
C LEU A 61 -9.12 3.33 -7.11
N ASN A 62 -8.76 3.68 -5.88
CA ASN A 62 -7.43 3.42 -5.35
C ASN A 62 -7.15 1.92 -5.22
N LEU A 63 -8.13 1.14 -4.72
CA LEU A 63 -8.06 -0.32 -4.66
C LEU A 63 -7.84 -0.95 -6.05
N VAL A 64 -8.64 -0.52 -7.03
CA VAL A 64 -8.55 -1.03 -8.41
C VAL A 64 -7.21 -0.66 -9.03
N VAL A 65 -6.73 0.57 -8.84
CA VAL A 65 -5.43 0.99 -9.35
C VAL A 65 -4.32 0.17 -8.70
N TRP A 66 -4.35 -0.03 -7.38
CA TRP A 66 -3.36 -0.86 -6.68
C TRP A 66 -3.32 -2.29 -7.20
N GLY A 67 -4.49 -2.93 -7.40
CA GLY A 67 -4.55 -4.28 -7.95
C GLY A 67 -4.03 -4.36 -9.39
N VAL A 68 -4.49 -3.45 -10.26
CA VAL A 68 -4.03 -3.43 -11.66
C VAL A 68 -2.52 -3.15 -11.75
N LEU A 69 -2.01 -2.16 -11.01
CA LEU A 69 -0.58 -1.82 -11.05
C LEU A 69 0.27 -2.99 -10.56
N THR A 70 -0.17 -3.65 -9.50
CA THR A 70 0.53 -4.78 -8.88
C THR A 70 0.54 -6.00 -9.78
N GLY A 71 -0.59 -6.32 -10.42
CA GLY A 71 -0.66 -7.35 -11.45
C GLY A 71 0.30 -7.08 -12.62
N VAL A 72 0.36 -5.82 -13.10
CA VAL A 72 1.28 -5.42 -14.18
C VAL A 72 2.74 -5.52 -13.74
N ILE A 73 3.09 -5.02 -12.55
CA ILE A 73 4.45 -5.10 -12.00
C ILE A 73 4.86 -6.55 -11.81
N ALA A 74 4.01 -7.36 -11.18
CA ALA A 74 4.28 -8.78 -10.98
C ALA A 74 4.46 -9.50 -12.32
N TYR A 75 3.63 -9.21 -13.33
CA TYR A 75 3.74 -9.78 -14.67
C TYR A 75 5.04 -9.38 -15.38
N ALA A 76 5.39 -8.08 -15.39
CA ALA A 76 6.47 -7.54 -16.20
C ALA A 76 7.87 -7.65 -15.56
N LEU A 77 7.99 -7.48 -14.23
CA LEU A 77 9.28 -7.37 -13.54
C LEU A 77 9.82 -8.66 -12.93
N TYR A 78 8.95 -9.65 -12.75
CA TYR A 78 9.30 -10.92 -12.15
C TYR A 78 8.97 -12.06 -13.09
N TYR A 79 9.78 -13.10 -13.07
CA TYR A 79 9.49 -14.36 -13.75
C TYR A 79 9.61 -15.50 -12.74
N GLU A 80 8.78 -16.51 -12.93
CA GLU A 80 8.87 -17.78 -12.24
C GLU A 80 8.93 -18.84 -13.34
N ASP A 81 9.76 -19.87 -13.16
CA ASP A 81 9.99 -20.91 -14.17
C ASP A 81 8.65 -21.59 -14.51
N MET A 82 8.13 -21.32 -15.71
CA MET A 82 7.02 -21.95 -16.47
C MET A 82 5.66 -22.22 -15.78
N ASP A 83 5.52 -22.13 -14.46
CA ASP A 83 4.28 -22.48 -13.75
C ASP A 83 3.44 -21.25 -13.37
N LYS A 84 2.59 -20.86 -14.33
CA LYS A 84 1.36 -20.06 -14.20
C LYS A 84 1.55 -18.63 -13.61
N PRO A 85 1.77 -17.61 -14.47
CA PRO A 85 1.83 -16.20 -14.05
C PRO A 85 0.59 -15.71 -13.30
N LEU A 86 -0.57 -16.34 -13.52
CA LEU A 86 -1.81 -16.06 -12.80
C LEU A 86 -1.72 -16.34 -11.29
N ARG A 87 -0.99 -17.38 -10.89
CA ARG A 87 -0.84 -17.71 -9.46
C ARG A 87 -0.13 -16.59 -8.72
N ARG A 88 0.95 -16.06 -9.31
CA ARG A 88 1.69 -14.93 -8.75
C ARG A 88 0.82 -13.68 -8.63
N ILE A 89 0.06 -13.35 -9.68
CA ILE A 89 -0.86 -12.21 -9.63
C ILE A 89 -1.85 -12.40 -8.48
N ILE A 90 -2.50 -13.56 -8.39
CA ILE A 90 -3.45 -13.85 -7.29
C ILE A 90 -2.79 -13.75 -5.91
N GLU A 91 -1.55 -14.23 -5.75
CA GLU A 91 -0.84 -14.12 -4.47
C GLU A 91 -0.49 -12.67 -4.11
N CYS A 92 -0.10 -11.85 -5.09
CA CYS A 92 0.16 -10.43 -4.87
C CYS A 92 -1.13 -9.64 -4.61
N GLU A 93 -2.21 -9.94 -5.34
CA GLU A 93 -3.54 -9.37 -5.10
C GLU A 93 -4.06 -9.75 -3.71
N ALA A 94 -3.89 -11.01 -3.30
CA ALA A 94 -4.27 -11.46 -1.97
C ALA A 94 -3.47 -10.72 -0.87
N LEU A 95 -2.19 -10.43 -1.11
CA LEU A 95 -1.39 -9.64 -0.18
C LEU A 95 -1.92 -8.20 -0.07
N ILE A 96 -2.27 -7.55 -1.17
CA ILE A 96 -2.87 -6.21 -1.16
C ILE A 96 -4.20 -6.21 -0.41
N PHE A 97 -5.05 -7.20 -0.67
CA PHE A 97 -6.30 -7.36 0.04
C PHE A 97 -6.11 -7.60 1.54
N CYS A 98 -5.12 -8.40 1.93
CA CYS A 98 -4.77 -8.58 3.33
C CYS A 98 -4.27 -7.26 3.96
N MET A 99 -3.45 -6.48 3.25
CA MET A 99 -2.98 -5.18 3.74
C MET A 99 -4.14 -4.21 3.92
N SER A 100 -5.09 -4.10 2.98
CA SER A 100 -6.24 -3.21 3.12
C SER A 100 -7.15 -3.57 4.31
N VAL A 101 -7.38 -4.88 4.52
CA VAL A 101 -8.12 -5.37 5.70
C VAL A 101 -7.35 -5.06 6.98
N CYS A 102 -6.04 -5.28 7.01
CA CYS A 102 -5.18 -4.99 8.16
C CYS A 102 -5.13 -3.49 8.49
N GLU A 103 -5.13 -2.61 7.49
CA GLU A 103 -5.21 -1.17 7.73
C GLU A 103 -6.53 -0.79 8.40
N SER A 104 -7.66 -1.31 7.89
CA SER A 104 -8.99 -1.09 8.46
C SER A 104 -9.10 -1.62 9.89
N LEU A 105 -8.62 -2.83 10.14
CA LEU A 105 -8.57 -3.43 11.48
C LEU A 105 -7.64 -2.66 12.42
N GLY A 106 -6.52 -2.15 11.91
CA GLY A 106 -5.55 -1.35 12.67
C GLY A 106 -6.17 -0.06 13.23
N VAL A 107 -7.00 0.62 12.45
CA VAL A 107 -7.75 1.82 12.90
C VAL A 107 -8.70 1.47 14.04
N ILE A 108 -9.50 0.42 13.88
CA ILE A 108 -10.48 -0.03 14.88
C ILE A 108 -9.77 -0.44 16.17
N LEU A 109 -8.68 -1.21 16.06
CA LEU A 109 -7.90 -1.65 17.21
C LEU A 109 -7.25 -0.48 17.95
N LEU A 110 -6.74 0.53 17.23
CA LEU A 110 -6.18 1.71 17.87
C LEU A 110 -7.26 2.54 18.56
N GLN A 111 -8.43 2.70 17.95
CA GLN A 111 -9.58 3.35 18.58
C GLN A 111 -9.98 2.64 19.88
N CYS A 112 -10.02 1.29 19.88
CA CYS A 112 -10.27 0.49 21.08
C CYS A 112 -9.22 0.71 22.17
N ILE A 113 -7.92 0.75 21.82
CA ILE A 113 -6.84 1.00 22.80
C ILE A 113 -6.94 2.40 23.39
N LEU A 114 -7.18 3.42 22.57
CA LEU A 114 -7.32 4.80 23.01
C LEU A 114 -8.53 4.97 23.95
N GLN A 115 -9.63 4.29 23.65
CA GLN A 115 -10.82 4.25 24.49
C GLN A 115 -10.57 3.51 25.82
N ALA A 116 -9.80 2.42 25.79
CA ALA A 116 -9.41 1.67 26.99
C ALA A 116 -8.42 2.44 27.90
N ALA A 117 -7.62 3.34 27.33
CA ALA A 117 -6.66 4.18 28.05
C ALA A 117 -7.28 5.48 28.64
N ASP A 118 -8.61 5.67 28.53
CA ASP A 118 -9.38 6.87 28.93
C ASP A 118 -8.83 8.20 28.36
N ILE A 119 -8.12 8.14 27.23
CA ILE A 119 -7.65 9.32 26.50
C ILE A 119 -8.85 9.90 25.72
N LYS A 120 -9.70 10.68 26.40
CA LYS A 120 -10.89 11.30 25.80
C LYS A 120 -10.58 12.50 24.88
N ASN A 121 -9.38 13.06 24.95
CA ASN A 121 -8.91 14.20 24.14
C ASN A 121 -8.02 13.75 22.99
N VAL A 122 -8.41 12.71 22.24
CA VAL A 122 -7.78 12.47 20.95
C VAL A 122 -8.19 13.63 20.05
N ASN A 123 -7.29 14.59 19.86
CA ASN A 123 -7.50 15.76 18.99
C ASN A 123 -8.05 15.26 17.64
N GLU A 124 -9.15 15.82 17.13
CA GLU A 124 -9.81 15.36 15.89
C GLU A 124 -8.83 15.22 14.72
N THR A 125 -7.78 16.04 14.73
CA THR A 125 -6.68 15.99 13.76
C THR A 125 -5.91 14.67 13.78
N MET A 126 -5.71 14.06 14.95
CA MET A 126 -5.00 12.78 15.10
C MET A 126 -5.87 11.63 14.62
N LEU A 127 -7.17 11.64 14.95
CA LEU A 127 -8.14 10.64 14.46
C LEU A 127 -8.26 10.72 12.93
N TYR A 128 -8.34 11.94 12.40
CA TYR A 128 -8.40 12.21 10.96
C TYR A 128 -7.12 11.80 10.23
N CYS A 129 -5.93 12.05 10.82
CA CYS A 129 -4.69 11.56 10.25
C CYS A 129 -4.61 10.04 10.26
N LEU A 130 -5.13 9.39 11.29
CA LEU A 130 -5.19 7.95 11.38
C LEU A 130 -6.10 7.37 10.30
N GLU A 131 -7.32 7.89 10.21
CA GLU A 131 -8.29 7.48 9.19
C GLU A 131 -7.71 7.70 7.79
N VAL A 132 -7.06 8.82 7.51
CA VAL A 132 -6.48 9.06 6.19
C VAL A 132 -5.25 8.18 5.91
N THR A 133 -4.44 7.84 6.92
CA THR A 133 -3.27 6.97 6.75
C THR A 133 -3.66 5.51 6.47
N PHE A 134 -4.83 5.06 6.95
CA PHE A 134 -5.24 3.65 6.93
C PHE A 134 -6.55 3.37 6.16
N SER A 135 -7.28 4.39 5.68
CA SER A 135 -8.63 4.22 5.08
C SER A 135 -8.65 4.43 3.56
N LYS A 136 -7.53 4.22 2.87
CA LYS A 136 -7.48 4.50 1.42
C LYS A 136 -6.98 3.40 0.52
N VAL A 137 -6.66 2.21 1.03
CA VAL A 137 -6.43 1.04 0.17
C VAL A 137 -7.75 0.33 -0.10
#